data_AF-A0A960R0A0-F1
#
_entry.id   AF-A0A960R0A0-F1
#
_cell.length_a   1.000
_cell.length_b   1.000
_cell.length_c   1.000
_cell.angle_alpha   90.00
_cell.angle_beta   90.00
_cell.angle_gamma   90.00
#
_symmetry.space_group_name_H-M   'P 1'
#
loop_
_entity.id
_entity.type
_entity.pdbx_description
1 polymer ?
#
loop_
_entity_poly.entity_id
_entity_poly.type
_entity_poly.pdbx_seq_one_letter_code
_entity_poly.pdbx_strand_id
1 'polypeptide(L)'
;MSGLSFPNDELNQKSDPSIQNGRGSDLFLHPIDESDEFFDPFSDLSLFLSKKIKGEIEEMGSSKSWSGKIEAKLLAKILPEFREKFPKYRLGVNALKKVWEKVSYYYEKIQGDKEAVKPNGTLNLKFMIQENLKKLSLPHHIPPFTASQQIAHKLSECIATLEGKKPKVDYLTRIIWAVQKHLLKDFSILRTKSPYDVYDEMDKLIVKAQLEITAKGQNLDPTLLKREIFRTLQTYNEIKTLRETSQLTSTLSMILAEKLYSTSLINCHFSLKEQKEIEAFIRHHIEMGKFNAFLAKDEHRLEIIQRVLALYTIADGLPKNLSEDKLRYYIGLVQTGEGKPGEIDPALYVFLSAEMHLMDEKKSLSPSSIDAIISSYKQALHLPSLNAFQLEQFELLTWKMIEEEGNLLSHIPTEILSLLEREVGHIVIDHPKQSFRLLISHALQFFKKVMQQDFEEEKLSEKIDIWVAQNDMLIRNIHFDPNSPLLKLLEHTWRGSPRKKEALDHERFVEEVKEKALASFPLLYPFEEELVKRLWILYKYHWYHALTDETSSSYERFLAWHRVLLQRRHPDWPKDRLSETLKTLSDQLLPFVPFSDAG
;
A
#
# COMPACT_ATOMS: atom_id res chain seq x y z
N MET A 1 40.93 11.42 17.65
CA MET A 1 40.14 12.53 17.07
C MET A 1 38.84 12.62 17.85
N SER A 2 38.68 13.69 18.63
CA SER A 2 37.65 13.88 19.65
C SER A 2 36.28 14.14 19.04
N GLY A 3 35.29 13.35 19.45
CA GLY A 3 33.93 13.39 18.92
C GLY A 3 33.18 14.69 19.21
N LEU A 4 32.12 14.92 18.45
CA LEU A 4 31.08 15.90 18.77
C LEU A 4 30.27 15.41 19.99
N SER A 5 30.85 15.47 21.19
CA SER A 5 30.14 15.36 22.47
C SER A 5 29.76 16.75 22.97
N PHE A 6 28.48 16.97 23.29
CA PHE A 6 27.99 18.20 23.92
C PHE A 6 27.55 17.89 25.35
N PRO A 7 27.84 18.76 26.33
CA PRO A 7 27.33 18.60 27.69
C PRO A 7 25.80 18.77 27.70
N ASN A 8 25.12 18.05 28.59
CA ASN A 8 23.74 18.33 28.94
C ASN A 8 23.71 19.63 29.77
N ASP A 9 23.10 20.70 29.25
CA ASP A 9 22.82 21.89 30.06
C ASP A 9 21.47 21.70 30.78
N GLU A 10 21.56 21.26 32.03
CA GLU A 10 20.51 21.45 33.03
C GLU A 10 20.54 22.92 33.48
N LEU A 11 19.57 23.73 33.05
CA LEU A 11 19.33 25.05 33.64
C LEU A 11 17.84 25.27 33.91
N ASN A 12 17.49 24.98 35.17
CA ASN A 12 16.49 25.61 36.03
C ASN A 12 15.05 25.81 35.51
N GLN A 13 14.20 24.87 35.92
CA GLN A 13 12.81 25.13 36.27
C GLN A 13 12.75 25.91 37.60
N LYS A 14 12.16 27.11 37.59
CA LYS A 14 11.39 27.65 38.73
C LYS A 14 10.24 28.51 38.20
N SER A 15 9.04 27.94 38.27
CA SER A 15 7.76 28.62 38.18
C SER A 15 7.37 29.15 39.57
N ASP A 16 6.90 30.41 39.67
CA ASP A 16 5.66 30.78 40.40
C ASP A 16 5.33 32.30 40.30
N PRO A 17 4.10 32.75 40.62
CA PRO A 17 3.33 33.59 39.71
C PRO A 17 2.82 34.93 40.29
N SER A 18 2.08 35.65 39.44
CA SER A 18 1.13 36.74 39.71
C SER A 18 1.67 38.17 39.90
N ILE A 19 1.14 39.12 39.13
CA ILE A 19 0.00 39.97 39.51
C ILE A 19 -0.42 40.82 38.29
N GLN A 20 -1.71 40.77 37.95
CA GLN A 20 -2.38 41.74 37.09
C GLN A 20 -2.52 43.07 37.85
N ASN A 21 -2.33 44.21 37.19
CA ASN A 21 -3.36 45.25 37.12
C ASN A 21 -2.96 46.37 36.15
N GLY A 22 -3.90 46.73 35.29
CA GLY A 22 -3.70 47.70 34.23
C GLY A 22 -3.86 49.17 34.66
N ARG A 23 -3.27 50.05 33.85
CA ARG A 23 -3.94 51.16 33.14
C ARG A 23 -2.87 52.04 32.49
N GLY A 24 -3.05 52.30 31.19
CA GLY A 24 -2.29 53.30 30.42
C GLY A 24 -0.93 52.82 29.95
N SER A 25 -0.85 52.08 28.85
CA SER A 25 0.45 51.82 28.22
C SER A 25 0.68 52.84 27.11
N ASP A 26 1.55 53.81 27.38
CA ASP A 26 2.58 54.18 26.42
C ASP A 26 3.06 52.91 25.69
N LEU A 27 3.34 53.00 24.39
CA LEU A 27 3.86 51.90 23.57
C LEU A 27 5.22 51.41 24.11
N PHE A 28 5.20 50.69 25.24
CA PHE A 28 6.34 49.99 25.80
C PHE A 28 6.52 48.73 24.98
N LEU A 29 7.38 48.84 23.96
CA LEU A 29 7.86 47.69 23.22
C LEU A 29 8.57 46.73 24.20
N HIS A 30 8.15 45.47 24.23
CA HIS A 30 8.76 44.47 25.08
C HIS A 30 10.15 44.10 24.55
N PRO A 31 11.22 44.09 25.37
CA PRO A 31 12.52 43.57 24.97
C PRO A 31 12.38 42.13 24.48
N ILE A 32 12.94 41.82 23.30
CA ILE A 32 12.79 40.46 22.76
C ILE A 32 13.56 39.41 23.57
N ASP A 33 14.67 39.80 24.22
CA ASP A 33 15.51 38.89 24.98
C ASP A 33 14.88 38.40 26.29
N GLU A 34 13.68 38.89 26.60
CA GLU A 34 12.85 38.49 27.74
C GLU A 34 11.57 37.77 27.30
N SER A 35 11.35 37.55 25.99
CA SER A 35 10.14 36.88 25.49
C SER A 35 10.35 35.38 25.28
N ASP A 36 9.32 34.60 25.62
CA ASP A 36 9.29 33.15 25.35
C ASP A 36 9.50 32.84 23.86
N GLU A 37 9.01 33.71 22.97
CA GLU A 37 9.23 33.61 21.53
C GLU A 37 10.72 33.67 21.16
N PHE A 38 11.56 34.45 21.85
CA PHE A 38 12.98 34.48 21.56
C PHE A 38 13.73 33.24 22.07
N PHE A 39 13.24 32.64 23.17
CA PHE A 39 13.82 31.41 23.70
C PHE A 39 13.40 30.16 22.91
N ASP A 40 12.24 30.20 22.23
CA ASP A 40 11.87 29.17 21.25
C ASP A 40 12.69 29.33 19.96
N PRO A 41 13.57 28.36 19.61
CA PRO A 41 14.34 28.42 18.37
C PRO A 41 13.48 28.32 17.11
N PHE A 42 12.21 27.90 17.23
CA PHE A 42 11.29 27.68 16.11
C PHE A 42 10.25 28.79 15.93
N SER A 43 10.31 29.86 16.75
CA SER A 43 9.42 31.01 16.61
C SER A 43 9.74 31.82 15.34
N ASP A 44 8.74 32.51 14.80
CA ASP A 44 8.92 33.37 13.63
C ASP A 44 9.98 34.46 13.88
N LEU A 45 10.08 34.93 15.13
CA LEU A 45 11.06 35.91 15.59
C LEU A 45 12.49 35.33 15.51
N SER A 46 12.73 34.17 16.10
CA SER A 46 14.03 33.50 16.11
C SER A 46 14.49 33.11 14.70
N LEU A 47 13.56 32.62 13.87
CA LEU A 47 13.82 32.26 12.48
C LEU A 47 14.17 33.48 11.62
N PHE A 48 13.45 34.59 11.80
CA PHE A 48 13.73 35.85 11.11
C PHE A 48 15.14 36.35 11.42
N LEU A 49 15.51 36.43 12.72
CA LEU A 49 16.83 36.92 13.13
C LEU A 49 17.94 36.01 12.62
N SER A 50 17.77 34.69 12.74
CA SER A 50 18.74 33.70 12.26
C SER A 50 19.00 33.83 10.75
N LYS A 51 17.95 34.01 9.95
CA LYS A 51 18.06 34.20 8.49
C LYS A 51 18.83 35.47 8.13
N LYS A 52 18.54 36.59 8.81
CA LYS A 52 19.20 37.87 8.53
C LYS A 52 20.66 37.86 8.95
N ILE A 53 20.96 37.30 10.11
CA ILE A 53 22.32 37.22 10.65
C ILE A 53 23.18 36.25 9.85
N LYS A 54 22.64 35.11 9.39
CA LYS A 54 23.37 34.19 8.51
C LYS A 54 23.84 34.88 7.22
N GLY A 55 22.97 35.60 6.52
CA GLY A 55 23.36 36.29 5.29
C GLY A 55 24.51 37.28 5.51
N GLU A 56 24.55 37.91 6.69
CA GLU A 56 25.64 38.80 7.08
C GLU A 56 26.94 38.06 7.41
N ILE A 57 26.85 36.89 8.04
CA ILE A 57 28.01 36.02 8.29
C ILE A 57 28.60 35.50 6.97
N GLU A 58 27.76 35.15 5.99
CA GLU A 58 28.19 34.73 4.65
C GLU A 58 28.90 35.87 3.89
N GLU A 59 28.40 37.11 3.99
CA GLU A 59 29.02 38.29 3.38
C GLU A 59 30.34 38.69 4.07
N MET A 60 30.41 38.57 5.41
CA MET A 60 31.51 39.12 6.20
C MET A 60 32.60 38.12 6.59
N GLY A 61 32.34 36.81 6.46
CA GLY A 61 33.19 35.72 6.93
C GLY A 61 32.89 35.34 8.39
N SER A 62 32.78 34.04 8.65
CA SER A 62 32.38 33.44 9.93
C SER A 62 33.35 33.66 11.09
N SER A 63 34.64 33.89 10.79
CA SER A 63 35.71 34.06 11.76
C SER A 63 35.73 35.43 12.47
N LYS A 64 34.79 36.33 12.17
CA LYS A 64 34.72 37.65 12.82
C LYS A 64 33.98 37.57 14.16
N SER A 65 34.71 37.80 15.24
CA SER A 65 34.15 37.98 16.58
C SER A 65 33.19 39.17 16.64
N TRP A 66 32.14 39.08 17.45
CA TRP A 66 31.18 40.18 17.68
C TRP A 66 31.90 41.49 18.01
N SER A 67 31.43 42.60 17.43
CA SER A 67 31.99 43.94 17.68
C SER A 67 30.92 45.02 17.54
N GLY A 68 31.15 46.20 18.14
CA GLY A 68 30.23 47.34 18.02
C GLY A 68 30.00 47.81 16.57
N LYS A 69 30.95 47.54 15.65
CA LYS A 69 30.76 47.80 14.21
C LYS A 69 29.78 46.82 13.56
N ILE A 70 29.86 45.55 13.92
CA ILE A 70 28.93 44.50 13.46
C ILE A 70 27.53 44.80 14.01
N GLU A 71 27.45 45.16 15.29
CA GLU A 71 26.21 45.56 15.96
C GLU A 71 25.50 46.71 15.23
N ALA A 72 26.20 47.83 15.03
CA ALA A 72 25.62 49.00 14.36
C ALA A 72 25.14 48.69 12.94
N LYS A 73 25.91 47.87 12.19
CA LYS A 73 25.54 47.43 10.83
C LYS A 73 24.30 46.53 10.84
N LEU A 74 24.25 45.53 11.72
CA LEU A 74 23.13 44.60 11.85
C LEU A 74 21.86 45.32 12.28
N LEU A 75 21.94 46.19 13.28
CA LEU A 75 20.80 47.01 13.70
C LEU A 75 20.27 47.85 12.54
N ALA A 76 21.15 48.57 11.82
CA ALA A 76 20.73 49.39 10.69
C ALA A 76 20.03 48.59 9.58
N LYS A 77 20.49 47.36 9.29
CA LYS A 77 19.94 46.51 8.21
C LYS A 77 18.68 45.75 8.62
N ILE A 78 18.58 45.30 9.87
CA ILE A 78 17.50 44.42 10.36
C ILE A 78 16.33 45.22 10.90
N LEU A 79 16.59 46.33 11.61
CA LEU A 79 15.58 47.08 12.36
C LEU A 79 14.39 47.58 11.53
N PRO A 80 14.54 48.05 10.26
CA PRO A 80 13.40 48.51 9.46
C PRO A 80 12.36 47.42 9.25
N GLU A 81 12.79 46.25 8.75
CA GLU A 81 11.90 45.11 8.49
C GLU A 81 11.43 44.44 9.79
N PHE A 82 12.26 44.45 10.83
CA PHE A 82 11.89 43.91 12.15
C PHE A 82 10.71 44.68 12.75
N ARG A 83 10.72 46.02 12.71
CA ARG A 83 9.63 46.85 13.26
C ARG A 83 8.31 46.63 12.53
N GLU A 84 8.37 46.35 11.23
CA GLU A 84 7.19 46.06 10.42
C GLU A 84 6.59 44.69 10.79
N LYS A 85 7.42 43.64 10.87
CA LYS A 85 6.97 42.27 11.14
C LYS A 85 6.63 42.00 12.61
N PHE A 86 7.33 42.66 13.52
CA PHE A 86 7.27 42.41 14.97
C PHE A 86 7.01 43.71 15.74
N PRO A 87 5.89 44.42 15.49
CA PRO A 87 5.66 45.79 15.99
C PRO A 87 5.49 45.89 17.50
N LYS A 88 5.29 44.76 18.20
CA LYS A 88 5.14 44.68 19.66
C LYS A 88 6.47 44.61 20.41
N TYR A 89 7.57 44.40 19.67
CA TYR A 89 8.85 43.98 20.22
C TYR A 89 9.95 45.01 19.97
N ARG A 90 10.88 45.11 20.94
CA ARG A 90 12.10 45.91 20.81
C ARG A 90 13.29 44.99 20.56
N LEU A 91 13.91 45.12 19.38
CA LEU A 91 15.16 44.43 19.05
C LEU A 91 16.31 44.98 19.90
N GLY A 92 16.78 44.18 20.86
CA GLY A 92 17.92 44.49 21.71
C GLY A 92 19.25 44.03 21.11
N VAL A 93 20.33 44.71 21.48
CA VAL A 93 21.71 44.35 21.11
C VAL A 93 22.08 42.96 21.61
N ASN A 94 21.69 42.63 22.85
CA ASN A 94 21.97 41.33 23.46
C ASN A 94 21.35 40.18 22.67
N ALA A 95 20.14 40.37 22.15
CA ALA A 95 19.47 39.37 21.33
C ALA A 95 20.20 39.15 20.00
N LEU A 96 20.61 40.23 19.32
CA LEU A 96 21.43 40.13 18.10
C LEU A 96 22.76 39.43 18.36
N LYS A 97 23.42 39.75 19.48
CA LYS A 97 24.67 39.10 19.89
C LYS A 97 24.47 37.60 20.13
N LYS A 98 23.45 37.21 20.90
CA LYS A 98 23.13 35.79 21.18
C LYS A 98 22.86 35.01 19.88
N VAL A 99 22.09 35.59 18.96
CA VAL A 99 21.80 34.93 17.67
C VAL A 99 23.05 34.88 16.79
N TRP A 100 23.87 35.94 16.75
CA TRP A 100 25.16 35.94 16.06
C TRP A 100 26.07 34.83 16.55
N GLU A 101 26.28 34.73 17.87
CA GLU A 101 27.13 33.70 18.46
C GLU A 101 26.61 32.29 18.12
N LYS A 102 25.29 32.08 18.20
CA LYS A 102 24.66 30.80 17.83
C LYS A 102 24.83 30.46 16.34
N VAL A 103 24.57 31.40 15.44
CA VAL A 103 24.71 31.21 13.99
C VAL A 103 26.17 31.00 13.62
N SER A 104 27.10 31.83 14.11
CA SER A 104 28.54 31.67 13.92
C SER A 104 29.03 30.30 14.39
N TYR A 105 28.61 29.87 15.58
CA TYR A 105 28.98 28.56 16.12
C TYR A 105 28.56 27.41 15.19
N TYR A 106 27.29 27.39 14.76
CA TYR A 106 26.81 26.34 13.85
C TYR A 106 27.47 26.42 12.48
N TYR A 107 27.71 27.62 11.98
CA TYR A 107 28.31 27.85 10.68
C TYR A 107 29.79 27.43 10.64
N GLU A 108 30.60 27.78 11.64
CA GLU A 108 32.00 27.35 11.77
C GLU A 108 32.10 25.82 11.88
N LYS A 109 31.27 25.22 12.72
CA LYS A 109 31.25 23.77 12.95
C LYS A 109 30.89 22.98 11.69
N ILE A 110 30.00 23.52 10.86
CA ILE A 110 29.56 22.89 9.62
C ILE A 110 30.54 23.17 8.47
N GLN A 111 31.18 24.34 8.42
CA GLN A 111 32.24 24.62 7.44
C GLN A 111 33.46 23.69 7.59
N GLY A 112 33.73 23.20 8.80
CA GLY A 112 34.78 22.20 9.05
C GLY A 112 34.52 20.85 8.36
N ASP A 113 33.28 20.56 7.96
CA ASP A 113 32.87 19.29 7.37
C ASP A 113 32.25 19.51 5.98
N LYS A 114 33.08 19.37 4.93
CA LYS A 114 32.72 19.74 3.56
C LYS A 114 31.46 19.06 3.02
N GLU A 115 31.08 17.92 3.57
CA GLU A 115 29.90 17.16 3.14
C GLU A 115 28.60 17.58 3.87
N ALA A 116 28.70 18.34 4.96
CA ALA A 116 27.54 18.79 5.75
C ALA A 116 26.73 19.91 5.06
N VAL A 117 27.30 20.58 4.05
CA VAL A 117 26.64 21.60 3.24
C VAL A 117 26.60 21.17 1.78
N LYS A 118 25.43 21.30 1.16
CA LYS A 118 25.27 21.06 -0.29
C LYS A 118 25.86 22.23 -1.09
N PRO A 119 26.15 22.04 -2.40
CA PRO A 119 26.66 23.12 -3.27
C PRO A 119 25.78 24.38 -3.30
N ASN A 120 24.48 24.25 -2.99
CA ASN A 120 23.54 25.37 -2.92
C ASN A 120 23.50 26.08 -1.56
N GLY A 121 24.39 25.76 -0.62
CA GLY A 121 24.47 26.39 0.71
C GLY A 121 23.45 25.86 1.75
N THR A 122 22.68 24.82 1.43
CA THR A 122 21.72 24.18 2.35
C THR A 122 22.32 22.98 3.08
N LEU A 123 21.72 22.58 4.20
CA LEU A 123 22.22 21.45 4.98
C LEU A 123 22.06 20.12 4.23
N ASN A 124 23.09 19.27 4.31
CA ASN A 124 23.03 17.92 3.80
C ASN A 124 22.48 16.96 4.86
N LEU A 125 21.15 16.91 4.98
CA LEU A 125 20.48 16.06 5.97
C LEU A 125 20.85 14.58 5.84
N LYS A 126 21.12 14.08 4.61
CA LYS A 126 21.58 12.71 4.37
C LYS A 126 22.84 12.42 5.19
N PHE A 127 23.88 13.22 4.95
CA PHE A 127 25.16 13.10 5.63
C PHE A 127 25.02 13.26 7.15
N MET A 128 24.30 14.30 7.59
CA MET A 128 24.14 14.58 9.02
C MET A 128 23.44 13.45 9.77
N ILE A 129 22.40 12.84 9.18
CA ILE A 129 21.72 11.68 9.77
C ILE A 129 22.67 10.48 9.83
N GLN A 130 23.37 10.16 8.73
CA GLN A 130 24.33 9.05 8.70
C GLN A 130 25.41 9.20 9.78
N GLU A 131 26.01 10.38 9.94
CA GLU A 131 27.05 10.63 10.94
C GLU A 131 26.55 10.51 12.37
N ASN A 132 25.32 10.93 12.66
CA ASN A 132 24.71 10.73 13.98
C ASN A 132 24.41 9.25 14.24
N LEU A 133 23.94 8.50 13.24
CA LEU A 133 23.66 7.08 13.37
C LEU A 133 24.92 6.22 13.52
N LYS A 134 26.05 6.57 12.88
CA LYS A 134 27.35 5.86 13.07
C LYS A 134 27.85 5.90 14.51
N LYS A 135 27.62 7.02 15.19
CA LYS A 135 28.11 7.29 16.55
C LYS A 135 27.09 6.88 17.62
N LEU A 136 25.98 6.28 17.20
CA LEU A 136 24.90 5.92 18.08
C LEU A 136 25.32 4.78 19.00
N SER A 137 25.57 5.11 20.26
CA SER A 137 25.64 4.14 21.35
C SER A 137 24.32 4.19 22.09
N LEU A 138 23.51 3.13 21.97
CA LEU A 138 22.23 3.04 22.66
C LEU A 138 22.44 2.38 24.02
N PRO A 139 22.22 3.10 25.13
CA PRO A 139 22.16 2.47 26.44
C PRO A 139 20.97 1.52 26.46
N HIS A 140 21.16 0.31 26.98
CA HIS A 140 20.14 -0.75 27.00
C HIS A 140 18.84 -0.38 27.73
N HIS A 141 18.85 0.71 28.52
CA HIS A 141 17.75 1.19 29.35
C HIS A 141 16.93 2.33 28.72
N ILE A 142 17.39 2.93 27.61
CA ILE A 142 16.66 4.01 26.94
C ILE A 142 15.92 3.42 25.74
N PRO A 143 14.62 3.74 25.56
CA PRO A 143 13.90 3.37 24.35
C PRO A 143 14.66 3.85 23.11
N PRO A 144 14.95 2.98 22.12
CA PRO A 144 15.71 3.36 20.93
C PRO A 144 15.16 4.59 20.19
N PHE A 145 13.84 4.79 20.24
CA PHE A 145 13.16 5.96 19.68
C PHE A 145 13.60 7.31 20.29
N THR A 146 13.94 7.36 21.58
CA THR A 146 14.39 8.60 22.24
C THR A 146 15.66 9.14 21.60
N ALA A 147 16.55 8.26 21.12
CA ALA A 147 17.72 8.68 20.38
C ALA A 147 17.36 9.31 19.03
N SER A 148 16.37 8.76 18.31
CA SER A 148 15.86 9.37 17.07
C SER A 148 15.35 10.78 17.32
N GLN A 149 14.58 10.98 18.40
CA GLN A 149 14.04 12.28 18.80
C GLN A 149 15.15 13.28 19.15
N GLN A 150 16.18 12.85 19.91
CA GLN A 150 17.32 13.70 20.23
C GLN A 150 18.10 14.14 18.98
N ILE A 151 18.33 13.22 18.03
CA ILE A 151 18.97 13.55 16.75
C ILE A 151 18.08 14.52 15.98
N ALA A 152 16.77 14.27 15.89
CA ALA A 152 15.82 15.14 15.20
C ALA A 152 15.78 16.55 15.78
N HIS A 153 15.75 16.71 17.11
CA HIS A 153 15.81 18.02 17.76
C HIS A 153 17.10 18.77 17.43
N LYS A 154 18.26 18.10 17.54
CA LYS A 154 19.57 18.70 17.20
C LYS A 154 19.63 19.16 15.74
N LEU A 155 19.17 18.33 14.81
CA LEU A 155 19.11 18.68 13.40
C LEU A 155 18.10 19.80 13.13
N SER A 156 16.97 19.80 13.82
CA SER A 156 15.92 20.82 13.70
C SER A 156 16.40 22.19 14.17
N GLU A 157 17.12 22.27 15.29
CA GLU A 157 17.75 23.52 15.74
C GLU A 157 18.78 24.03 14.75
N CYS A 158 19.55 23.11 14.15
CA CYS A 158 20.52 23.46 13.11
C CYS A 158 19.82 24.03 11.86
N ILE A 159 18.73 23.41 11.40
CA ILE A 159 17.90 23.91 10.29
C ILE A 159 17.30 25.28 10.63
N ALA A 160 16.75 25.44 11.83
CA ALA A 160 16.17 26.71 12.26
C ALA A 160 17.23 27.83 12.28
N THR A 161 18.41 27.53 12.81
CA THR A 161 19.51 28.50 12.96
C THR A 161 20.18 28.84 11.62
N LEU A 162 20.43 27.84 10.76
CA LEU A 162 21.17 28.03 9.52
C LEU A 162 20.31 28.16 8.26
N GLU A 163 19.06 27.78 8.28
CA GLU A 163 18.17 27.99 7.13
C GLU A 163 17.05 28.99 7.43
N GLY A 164 16.84 29.35 8.70
CA GLY A 164 15.74 30.24 9.10
C GLY A 164 14.37 29.66 8.75
N LYS A 165 14.25 28.33 8.74
CA LYS A 165 13.01 27.60 8.43
C LYS A 165 12.51 26.87 9.66
N LYS A 166 11.18 26.86 9.85
CA LYS A 166 10.54 26.05 10.87
C LYS A 166 10.68 24.56 10.50
N PRO A 167 11.39 23.76 11.29
CA PRO A 167 11.58 22.34 11.00
C PRO A 167 10.34 21.53 11.40
N LYS A 168 10.07 20.46 10.66
CA LYS A 168 9.06 19.45 11.04
C LYS A 168 9.72 18.37 11.89
N VAL A 169 9.88 18.65 13.19
CA VAL A 169 10.61 17.77 14.13
C VAL A 169 10.03 16.36 14.16
N ASP A 170 8.70 16.23 14.22
CA ASP A 170 8.04 14.91 14.24
C ASP A 170 8.31 14.11 12.96
N TYR A 171 8.21 14.75 11.79
CA TYR A 171 8.52 14.12 10.51
C TYR A 171 9.98 13.65 10.46
N LEU A 172 10.93 14.50 10.87
CA LEU A 172 12.35 14.14 10.91
C LEU A 172 12.62 13.00 11.89
N THR A 173 11.95 13.01 13.04
CA THR A 173 12.01 11.93 14.04
C THR A 173 11.53 10.61 13.46
N ARG A 174 10.41 10.60 12.72
CA ARG A 174 9.87 9.41 12.07
C ARG A 174 10.81 8.86 10.99
N ILE A 175 11.43 9.73 10.19
CA ILE A 175 12.44 9.31 9.19
C ILE A 175 13.66 8.67 9.87
N ILE A 176 14.22 9.33 10.89
CA ILE A 176 15.39 8.80 11.61
C ILE A 176 15.04 7.48 12.29
N TRP A 177 13.86 7.39 12.91
CA TRP A 177 13.38 6.16 13.55
C TRP A 177 13.21 5.02 12.54
N ALA A 178 12.57 5.30 11.42
CA ALA A 178 12.33 4.33 10.35
C ALA A 178 13.63 3.67 9.88
N VAL A 179 14.73 4.43 9.85
CA VAL A 179 16.07 3.98 9.46
C VAL A 179 16.80 3.31 10.63
N GLN A 180 16.83 3.95 11.80
CA GLN A 180 17.58 3.50 12.97
C GLN A 180 17.18 2.09 13.43
N LYS A 181 15.88 1.77 13.40
CA LYS A 181 15.41 0.44 13.83
C LYS A 181 16.01 -0.71 13.01
N HIS A 182 16.39 -0.47 11.75
CA HIS A 182 17.00 -1.48 10.88
C HIS A 182 18.48 -1.74 11.18
N LEU A 183 19.11 -0.88 11.99
CA LEU A 183 20.48 -1.06 12.50
C LEU A 183 20.50 -1.85 13.82
N LEU A 184 19.35 -2.09 14.44
CA LEU A 184 19.25 -2.83 15.70
C LEU A 184 19.35 -4.34 15.42
N LYS A 185 20.16 -5.03 16.24
CA LYS A 185 20.31 -6.50 16.22
C LYS A 185 19.17 -7.18 16.96
N ASP A 186 18.82 -6.68 18.14
CA ASP A 186 17.66 -7.13 18.91
C ASP A 186 16.39 -6.47 18.38
N PHE A 187 15.52 -7.31 17.80
CA PHE A 187 14.27 -6.89 17.15
C PHE A 187 13.03 -7.24 18.00
N SER A 188 13.15 -7.28 19.32
CA SER A 188 11.99 -7.47 20.19
C SER A 188 10.96 -6.35 20.02
N ILE A 189 9.68 -6.72 19.89
CA ILE A 189 8.54 -5.81 19.66
C ILE A 189 8.47 -4.70 20.74
N LEU A 190 8.89 -5.01 21.97
CA LEU A 190 8.95 -4.06 23.08
C LEU A 190 10.01 -2.96 22.88
N ARG A 191 11.09 -3.24 22.14
CA ARG A 191 12.18 -2.29 21.85
C ARG A 191 11.99 -1.52 20.54
N THR A 192 11.13 -2.02 19.65
CA THR A 192 10.86 -1.43 18.33
C THR A 192 9.50 -0.73 18.23
N LYS A 193 8.78 -0.54 19.34
CA LYS A 193 7.52 0.22 19.36
C LYS A 193 7.78 1.71 19.49
N SER A 194 7.32 2.51 18.52
CA SER A 194 7.29 3.97 18.62
C SER A 194 5.88 4.50 18.93
N PRO A 195 5.74 5.61 19.67
CA PRO A 195 4.46 6.30 19.82
C PRO A 195 3.88 6.83 18.49
N TYR A 196 4.69 6.86 17.42
CA TYR A 196 4.29 7.33 16.09
C TYR A 196 4.06 6.20 15.08
N ASP A 197 4.21 4.93 15.48
CA ASP A 197 3.93 3.76 14.64
C ASP A 197 2.41 3.47 14.61
N VAL A 198 1.61 4.44 14.16
CA VAL A 198 0.21 4.21 13.81
C VAL A 198 0.21 3.62 12.40
N TYR A 199 -0.11 2.34 12.29
CA TYR A 199 -0.21 1.62 11.03
C TYR A 199 -1.68 1.55 10.58
N ASP A 200 -2.08 2.45 9.69
CA ASP A 200 -3.45 2.53 9.18
C ASP A 200 -3.65 1.84 7.82
N GLU A 201 -4.86 1.92 7.27
CA GLU A 201 -5.19 1.31 5.97
C GLU A 201 -4.40 1.96 4.81
N MET A 202 -4.07 3.25 4.90
CA MET A 202 -3.23 3.91 3.90
C MET A 202 -1.80 3.38 3.96
N ASP A 203 -1.25 3.20 5.17
CA ASP A 203 0.07 2.60 5.35
C ASP A 203 0.13 1.18 4.78
N LYS A 204 -0.96 0.39 4.90
CA LYS A 204 -1.07 -0.93 4.26
C LYS A 204 -0.96 -0.85 2.74
N LEU A 205 -1.63 0.12 2.10
CA LEU A 205 -1.58 0.30 0.65
C LEU A 205 -0.20 0.78 0.18
N ILE A 206 0.41 1.75 0.89
CA ILE A 206 1.77 2.22 0.60
C ILE A 206 2.76 1.06 0.67
N VAL A 207 2.71 0.28 1.75
CA VAL A 207 3.57 -0.86 1.97
C VAL A 207 3.35 -1.95 0.91
N LYS A 208 2.09 -2.27 0.58
CA LYS A 208 1.76 -3.22 -0.51
C LYS A 208 2.41 -2.80 -1.82
N ALA A 209 2.19 -1.54 -2.24
CA ALA A 209 2.76 -1.00 -3.47
C ALA A 209 4.30 -1.04 -3.45
N GLN A 210 4.92 -0.62 -2.34
CA GLN A 210 6.38 -0.63 -2.19
C GLN A 210 6.96 -2.05 -2.32
N LEU A 211 6.34 -3.04 -1.69
CA LEU A 211 6.76 -4.43 -1.77
C LEU A 211 6.64 -4.98 -3.20
N GLU A 212 5.55 -4.67 -3.91
CA GLU A 212 5.35 -5.11 -5.29
C GLU A 212 6.36 -4.49 -6.26
N ILE A 213 6.67 -3.20 -6.08
CA ILE A 213 7.67 -2.49 -6.90
C ILE A 213 9.06 -3.05 -6.64
N THR A 214 9.44 -3.25 -5.37
CA THR A 214 10.78 -3.73 -4.98
C THR A 214 10.96 -5.24 -5.16
N ALA A 215 9.87 -6.02 -5.30
CA ALA A 215 9.92 -7.45 -5.62
C ALA A 215 10.43 -7.73 -7.03
N LYS A 216 10.31 -6.78 -7.97
CA LYS A 216 10.82 -6.90 -9.35
C LYS A 216 12.36 -6.92 -9.44
N GLY A 217 13.07 -6.85 -8.32
CA GLY A 217 14.53 -6.76 -8.29
C GLY A 217 15.09 -5.46 -8.86
N GLN A 218 14.22 -4.46 -9.09
CA GLN A 218 14.64 -3.14 -9.53
C GLN A 218 15.14 -2.35 -8.33
N ASN A 219 16.43 -2.04 -8.35
CA ASN A 219 17.09 -1.18 -7.38
C ASN A 219 16.70 0.27 -7.67
N LEU A 220 15.55 0.70 -7.15
CA LEU A 220 15.06 2.06 -7.29
C LEU A 220 15.56 2.94 -6.14
N ASP A 221 16.12 4.10 -6.48
CA ASP A 221 16.38 5.11 -5.48
C ASP A 221 15.05 5.61 -4.85
N PRO A 222 15.10 6.15 -3.63
CA PRO A 222 13.92 6.65 -2.92
C PRO A 222 13.01 7.59 -3.72
N THR A 223 13.56 8.47 -4.54
CA THR A 223 12.76 9.46 -5.27
C THR A 223 11.92 8.78 -6.34
N LEU A 224 12.54 7.86 -7.10
CA LEU A 224 11.82 7.06 -8.09
C LEU A 224 10.81 6.11 -7.42
N LEU A 225 11.20 5.46 -6.31
CA LEU A 225 10.31 4.56 -5.58
C LEU A 225 9.07 5.29 -5.07
N LYS A 226 9.23 6.49 -4.50
CA LYS A 226 8.10 7.35 -4.09
C LYS A 226 7.15 7.64 -5.25
N ARG A 227 7.69 8.00 -6.42
CA ARG A 227 6.89 8.32 -7.61
C ARG A 227 6.09 7.10 -8.09
N GLU A 228 6.70 5.92 -8.14
CA GLU A 228 6.01 4.71 -8.58
C GLU A 228 4.95 4.24 -7.57
N ILE A 229 5.21 4.39 -6.26
CA ILE A 229 4.19 4.16 -5.21
C ILE A 229 3.02 5.12 -5.42
N PHE A 230 3.31 6.41 -5.59
CA PHE A 230 2.27 7.42 -5.77
C PHE A 230 1.43 7.14 -7.01
N ARG A 231 2.07 6.80 -8.15
CA ARG A 231 1.37 6.38 -9.37
C ARG A 231 0.46 5.18 -9.11
N THR A 232 0.95 4.17 -8.40
CA THR A 232 0.16 2.98 -8.04
C THR A 232 -1.03 3.30 -7.14
N LEU A 233 -0.86 4.25 -6.22
CA LEU A 233 -1.95 4.67 -5.34
C LEU A 233 -2.99 5.52 -6.09
N GLN A 234 -2.56 6.37 -7.03
CA GLN A 234 -3.44 7.17 -7.85
C GLN A 234 -4.36 6.33 -8.73
N THR A 235 -3.92 5.16 -9.23
CA THR A 235 -4.82 4.30 -10.02
C THR A 235 -6.03 3.82 -9.21
N TYR A 236 -5.92 3.72 -7.87
CA TYR A 236 -7.08 3.39 -7.03
C TYR A 236 -8.15 4.49 -6.98
N ASN A 237 -7.81 5.76 -7.24
CA ASN A 237 -8.83 6.82 -7.34
C ASN A 237 -9.78 6.57 -8.52
N GLU A 238 -9.29 5.96 -9.59
CA GLU A 238 -10.06 5.71 -10.81
C GLU A 238 -11.22 4.72 -10.55
N ILE A 239 -11.06 3.81 -9.58
CA ILE A 239 -12.09 2.83 -9.18
C ILE A 239 -13.33 3.49 -8.58
N LYS A 240 -13.21 4.69 -7.99
CA LYS A 240 -14.36 5.37 -7.36
C LYS A 240 -15.53 5.56 -8.33
N THR A 241 -15.23 5.73 -9.62
CA THR A 241 -16.23 5.81 -10.71
C THR A 241 -17.10 4.55 -10.85
N LEU A 242 -16.54 3.35 -10.60
CA LEU A 242 -17.28 2.08 -10.70
C LEU A 242 -18.24 1.83 -9.53
N ARG A 243 -18.01 2.49 -8.38
CA ARG A 243 -18.93 2.43 -7.24
C ARG A 243 -20.19 3.23 -7.52
N GLU A 244 -20.03 4.39 -8.15
CA GLU A 244 -21.13 5.27 -8.53
C GLU A 244 -22.09 4.57 -9.50
N THR A 245 -21.58 3.65 -10.32
CA THR A 245 -22.37 2.84 -11.24
C THR A 245 -22.86 1.50 -10.67
N SER A 246 -22.50 1.16 -9.41
CA SER A 246 -22.78 -0.14 -8.77
C SER A 246 -22.29 -1.37 -9.56
N GLN A 247 -21.30 -1.22 -10.46
CA GLN A 247 -20.88 -2.28 -11.37
C GLN A 247 -19.79 -3.21 -10.79
N LEU A 248 -19.20 -2.85 -9.64
CA LEU A 248 -18.01 -3.52 -9.13
C LEU A 248 -18.18 -5.04 -8.93
N THR A 249 -19.32 -5.49 -8.41
CA THR A 249 -19.56 -6.92 -8.16
C THR A 249 -19.57 -7.73 -9.47
N SER A 250 -20.32 -7.28 -10.47
CA SER A 250 -20.37 -7.99 -11.76
C SER A 250 -19.03 -7.93 -12.48
N THR A 251 -18.36 -6.78 -12.48
CA THR A 251 -17.06 -6.62 -13.13
C THR A 251 -16.03 -7.58 -12.55
N LEU A 252 -15.92 -7.66 -11.22
CA LEU A 252 -15.00 -8.59 -10.56
C LEU A 252 -15.35 -10.05 -10.87
N SER A 253 -16.65 -10.37 -10.93
CA SER A 253 -17.14 -11.71 -11.23
C SER A 253 -16.83 -12.12 -12.68
N MET A 254 -17.03 -11.22 -13.64
CA MET A 254 -16.70 -11.42 -15.06
C MET A 254 -15.19 -11.54 -15.26
N ILE A 255 -14.38 -10.68 -14.64
CA ILE A 255 -12.91 -10.80 -14.68
C ILE A 255 -12.47 -12.17 -14.17
N LEU A 256 -12.95 -12.58 -12.99
CA LEU A 256 -12.55 -13.83 -12.38
C LEU A 256 -13.01 -15.02 -13.24
N ALA A 257 -14.22 -14.95 -13.82
CA ALA A 257 -14.73 -15.96 -14.72
C ALA A 257 -13.90 -16.08 -16.01
N GLU A 258 -13.59 -14.97 -16.68
CA GLU A 258 -12.73 -14.94 -17.87
C GLU A 258 -11.38 -15.62 -17.63
N LYS A 259 -10.71 -15.27 -16.52
CA LYS A 259 -9.39 -15.84 -16.19
C LYS A 259 -9.49 -17.32 -15.82
N LEU A 260 -10.42 -17.68 -14.94
CA LEU A 260 -10.49 -19.03 -14.38
C LEU A 260 -11.18 -20.05 -15.29
N TYR A 261 -11.96 -19.63 -16.28
CA TYR A 261 -12.71 -20.54 -17.16
C TYR A 261 -11.82 -21.58 -17.85
N SER A 262 -10.65 -21.17 -18.33
CA SER A 262 -9.67 -22.07 -18.97
C SER A 262 -9.16 -23.16 -18.03
N THR A 263 -9.06 -22.86 -16.73
CA THR A 263 -8.67 -23.79 -15.66
C THR A 263 -9.86 -24.45 -14.97
N SER A 264 -11.09 -24.11 -15.38
CA SER A 264 -12.30 -24.61 -14.76
C SER A 264 -12.48 -26.10 -15.06
N LEU A 265 -12.97 -26.82 -14.06
CA LEU A 265 -13.19 -28.26 -14.15
C LEU A 265 -14.37 -28.62 -15.07
N ILE A 266 -15.06 -27.63 -15.63
CA ILE A 266 -16.15 -27.82 -16.61
C ILE A 266 -15.65 -28.53 -17.86
N ASN A 267 -14.42 -28.22 -18.29
CA ASN A 267 -13.77 -28.86 -19.43
C ASN A 267 -13.35 -30.31 -19.13
N CYS A 268 -13.25 -30.70 -17.86
CA CYS A 268 -12.72 -32.01 -17.44
C CYS A 268 -13.79 -32.96 -16.89
N HIS A 269 -14.91 -32.45 -16.38
CA HIS A 269 -15.89 -33.25 -15.63
C HIS A 269 -17.22 -33.49 -16.34
N PHE A 270 -17.50 -32.78 -17.43
CA PHE A 270 -18.71 -32.97 -18.22
C PHE A 270 -18.37 -33.55 -19.59
N SER A 271 -19.23 -34.42 -20.10
CA SER A 271 -19.18 -34.82 -21.50
C SER A 271 -19.47 -33.62 -22.41
N LEU A 272 -19.00 -33.68 -23.66
CA LEU A 272 -19.29 -32.66 -24.68
C LEU A 272 -20.80 -32.42 -24.84
N LYS A 273 -21.63 -33.46 -24.61
CA LYS A 273 -23.07 -33.36 -24.69
C LYS A 273 -23.64 -32.53 -23.52
N GLU A 274 -23.25 -32.86 -22.29
CA GLU A 274 -23.68 -32.14 -21.08
C GLU A 274 -23.23 -30.68 -21.11
N GLN A 275 -22.02 -30.40 -21.59
CA GLN A 275 -21.52 -29.03 -21.78
C GLN A 275 -22.45 -28.24 -22.71
N LYS A 276 -22.83 -28.80 -23.85
CA LYS A 276 -23.75 -28.15 -24.80
C LYS A 276 -25.14 -27.94 -24.21
N GLU A 277 -25.64 -28.88 -23.41
CA GLU A 277 -26.95 -28.76 -22.75
C GLU A 277 -26.93 -27.64 -21.70
N ILE A 278 -25.86 -27.55 -20.90
CA ILE A 278 -25.63 -26.47 -19.93
C ILE A 278 -25.51 -25.11 -20.64
N GLU A 279 -24.67 -25.01 -21.67
CA GLU A 279 -24.48 -23.78 -22.44
C GLU A 279 -25.78 -23.33 -23.10
N ALA A 280 -26.54 -24.25 -23.73
CA ALA A 280 -27.81 -23.94 -24.35
C ALA A 280 -28.82 -23.38 -23.33
N PHE A 281 -28.86 -23.99 -22.14
CA PHE A 281 -29.69 -23.50 -21.03
C PHE A 281 -29.29 -22.07 -20.62
N ILE A 282 -28.00 -21.79 -20.42
CA ILE A 282 -27.54 -20.45 -20.04
C ILE A 282 -27.84 -19.43 -21.17
N ARG A 283 -27.54 -19.75 -22.44
CA ARG A 283 -27.79 -18.84 -23.58
C ARG A 283 -29.26 -18.48 -23.70
N HIS A 284 -30.14 -19.48 -23.57
CA HIS A 284 -31.57 -19.26 -23.61
C HIS A 284 -32.02 -18.20 -22.59
N HIS A 285 -31.49 -18.28 -21.37
CA HIS A 285 -31.81 -17.32 -20.31
C HIS A 285 -31.19 -15.94 -20.51
N ILE A 286 -29.97 -15.88 -21.07
CA ILE A 286 -29.34 -14.61 -21.45
C ILE A 286 -30.14 -13.93 -22.57
N GLU A 287 -30.54 -14.67 -23.61
CA GLU A 287 -31.35 -14.19 -24.72
C GLU A 287 -32.71 -13.68 -24.24
N MET A 288 -33.36 -14.44 -23.36
CA MET A 288 -34.59 -14.01 -22.70
C MET A 288 -34.40 -12.72 -21.90
N GLY A 289 -33.30 -12.57 -21.18
CA GLY A 289 -32.97 -11.34 -20.46
C GLY A 289 -32.79 -10.12 -21.38
N LYS A 290 -32.35 -10.32 -22.64
CA LYS A 290 -32.22 -9.23 -23.64
C LYS A 290 -33.58 -8.62 -24.02
N PHE A 291 -34.70 -9.34 -23.89
CA PHE A 291 -36.04 -8.82 -24.18
C PHE A 291 -36.54 -7.79 -23.15
N ASN A 292 -35.98 -7.77 -21.93
CA ASN A 292 -36.50 -6.97 -20.79
C ASN A 292 -35.63 -5.78 -20.38
N ALA A 293 -34.99 -5.14 -21.37
CA ALA A 293 -34.01 -4.05 -21.26
C ALA A 293 -32.57 -4.52 -20.98
N PHE A 294 -31.67 -4.08 -21.86
CA PHE A 294 -30.25 -4.45 -22.01
C PHE A 294 -29.53 -5.01 -20.77
N LEU A 295 -28.66 -6.01 -21.02
CA LEU A 295 -27.51 -6.44 -20.19
C LEU A 295 -26.59 -5.29 -19.71
N ALA A 296 -26.87 -4.04 -20.09
CA ALA A 296 -26.12 -2.84 -19.74
C ALA A 296 -26.19 -2.49 -18.24
N LYS A 297 -27.29 -2.78 -17.55
CA LYS A 297 -27.44 -2.48 -16.11
C LYS A 297 -26.97 -3.63 -15.23
N ASP A 298 -26.33 -3.30 -14.10
CA ASP A 298 -25.79 -4.29 -13.17
C ASP A 298 -26.84 -5.16 -12.49
N GLU A 299 -27.92 -4.52 -12.06
CA GLU A 299 -29.04 -5.16 -11.36
C GLU A 299 -29.63 -6.30 -12.19
N HIS A 300 -29.86 -6.06 -13.49
CA HIS A 300 -30.38 -7.09 -14.40
C HIS A 300 -29.40 -8.25 -14.61
N ARG A 301 -28.08 -7.99 -14.66
CA ARG A 301 -27.08 -9.05 -14.79
C ARG A 301 -27.10 -9.96 -13.56
N LEU A 302 -27.14 -9.37 -12.37
CA LEU A 302 -27.23 -10.12 -11.12
C LEU A 302 -28.52 -10.93 -11.04
N GLU A 303 -29.64 -10.36 -11.48
CA GLU A 303 -30.93 -11.04 -11.54
C GLU A 303 -30.92 -12.25 -12.49
N ILE A 304 -30.39 -12.10 -13.72
CA ILE A 304 -30.26 -13.20 -14.68
C ILE A 304 -29.46 -14.35 -14.07
N ILE A 305 -28.38 -14.05 -13.36
CA ILE A 305 -27.50 -15.07 -12.77
C ILE A 305 -28.19 -15.79 -11.62
N GLN A 306 -28.82 -15.03 -10.71
CA GLN A 306 -29.60 -15.61 -9.63
C GLN A 306 -30.72 -16.51 -10.16
N ARG A 307 -31.37 -16.11 -11.25
CA ARG A 307 -32.38 -16.91 -11.94
C ARG A 307 -31.79 -18.20 -12.49
N VAL A 308 -30.75 -18.11 -13.32
CA VAL A 308 -30.11 -19.27 -13.95
C VAL A 308 -29.68 -20.29 -12.89
N LEU A 309 -29.09 -19.82 -11.78
CA LEU A 309 -28.70 -20.66 -10.65
C LEU A 309 -29.90 -21.29 -9.92
N ALA A 310 -30.95 -20.52 -9.66
CA ALA A 310 -32.15 -21.01 -8.99
C ALA A 310 -32.88 -22.06 -9.82
N LEU A 311 -33.10 -21.79 -11.11
CA LEU A 311 -33.78 -22.69 -12.04
C LEU A 311 -33.00 -23.99 -12.24
N TYR A 312 -31.67 -23.89 -12.35
CA TYR A 312 -30.82 -25.07 -12.40
C TYR A 312 -31.01 -25.96 -11.17
N THR A 313 -31.05 -25.35 -9.99
CA THR A 313 -31.23 -26.09 -8.72
C THR A 313 -32.60 -26.78 -8.63
N ILE A 314 -33.62 -26.22 -9.28
CA ILE A 314 -34.98 -26.77 -9.31
C ILE A 314 -35.13 -27.87 -10.38
N ALA A 315 -34.28 -27.86 -11.42
CA ALA A 315 -34.41 -28.71 -12.61
C ALA A 315 -34.50 -30.22 -12.30
N ASP A 316 -33.75 -30.70 -11.31
CA ASP A 316 -33.73 -32.12 -10.91
C ASP A 316 -35.09 -32.62 -10.37
N GLY A 317 -35.88 -31.71 -9.79
CA GLY A 317 -37.21 -31.99 -9.26
C GLY A 317 -38.33 -31.95 -10.30
N LEU A 318 -38.04 -31.61 -11.56
CA LEU A 318 -39.08 -31.40 -12.56
C LEU A 318 -39.71 -32.72 -13.07
N PRO A 319 -41.02 -32.73 -13.38
CA PRO A 319 -41.73 -33.92 -13.84
C PRO A 319 -41.36 -34.34 -15.27
N LYS A 320 -40.49 -35.34 -15.42
CA LYS A 320 -39.90 -35.75 -16.73
C LYS A 320 -40.89 -36.15 -17.85
N ASN A 321 -42.13 -36.52 -17.51
CA ASN A 321 -43.11 -37.08 -18.45
C ASN A 321 -44.34 -36.17 -18.69
N LEU A 322 -44.11 -34.86 -18.75
CA LEU A 322 -45.19 -33.89 -18.98
C LEU A 322 -45.39 -33.61 -20.48
N SER A 323 -46.62 -33.75 -20.99
CA SER A 323 -46.94 -33.37 -22.37
C SER A 323 -46.97 -31.85 -22.53
N GLU A 324 -46.71 -31.36 -23.74
CA GLU A 324 -46.70 -29.93 -24.03
C GLU A 324 -48.06 -29.26 -23.75
N ASP A 325 -49.18 -29.92 -24.08
CA ASP A 325 -50.53 -29.42 -23.80
C ASP A 325 -50.77 -29.25 -22.28
N LYS A 326 -50.27 -30.19 -21.49
CA LYS A 326 -50.40 -30.15 -20.03
C LYS A 326 -49.48 -29.08 -19.43
N LEU A 327 -48.30 -28.86 -20.01
CA LEU A 327 -47.40 -27.78 -19.63
C LEU A 327 -48.01 -26.40 -19.95
N ARG A 328 -48.60 -26.22 -21.14
CA ARG A 328 -49.35 -24.99 -21.52
C ARG A 328 -50.50 -24.73 -20.57
N TYR A 329 -51.24 -25.78 -20.18
CA TYR A 329 -52.29 -25.69 -19.18
C TYR A 329 -51.77 -25.20 -17.82
N TYR A 330 -50.65 -25.77 -17.32
CA TYR A 330 -50.06 -25.33 -16.05
C TYR A 330 -49.49 -23.91 -16.10
N ILE A 331 -48.88 -23.50 -17.22
CA ILE A 331 -48.48 -22.10 -17.43
C ILE A 331 -49.69 -21.18 -17.28
N GLY A 332 -50.82 -21.54 -17.92
CA GLY A 332 -52.08 -20.79 -17.80
C GLY A 332 -52.58 -20.67 -16.35
N LEU A 333 -52.55 -21.77 -15.59
CA LEU A 333 -52.97 -21.79 -14.17
C LEU A 333 -52.07 -20.94 -13.25
N VAL A 334 -50.75 -20.98 -13.48
CA VAL A 334 -49.81 -20.13 -12.72
C VAL A 334 -50.01 -18.66 -13.08
N GLN A 335 -50.29 -18.36 -14.36
CA GLN A 335 -50.57 -17.01 -14.85
C GLN A 335 -51.79 -16.37 -14.23
N THR A 336 -52.89 -17.11 -14.09
CA THR A 336 -54.16 -16.59 -13.55
C THR A 336 -54.16 -16.51 -12.02
N GLY A 337 -53.10 -17.02 -11.36
CA GLY A 337 -53.04 -17.13 -9.90
C GLY A 337 -54.01 -18.18 -9.34
N GLU A 338 -54.63 -19.00 -10.20
CA GLU A 338 -55.58 -20.05 -9.83
C GLU A 338 -54.88 -21.35 -9.42
N GLY A 339 -53.60 -21.51 -9.78
CA GLY A 339 -52.77 -22.63 -9.35
C GLY A 339 -52.53 -22.62 -7.84
N LYS A 340 -53.24 -23.47 -7.09
CA LYS A 340 -53.02 -23.66 -5.65
C LYS A 340 -51.85 -24.64 -5.39
N PRO A 341 -51.10 -24.47 -4.28
CA PRO A 341 -50.13 -25.47 -3.83
C PRO A 341 -50.85 -26.81 -3.58
N GLY A 342 -50.68 -27.79 -4.48
CA GLY A 342 -51.33 -29.10 -4.42
C GLY A 342 -51.88 -29.64 -5.75
N GLU A 343 -52.21 -28.78 -6.72
CA GLU A 343 -52.70 -29.18 -8.06
C GLU A 343 -51.58 -29.26 -9.11
N ILE A 344 -50.48 -28.57 -8.84
CA ILE A 344 -49.25 -28.54 -9.64
C ILE A 344 -48.13 -29.09 -8.77
N ASP A 345 -47.23 -29.86 -9.38
CA ASP A 345 -46.00 -30.29 -8.72
C ASP A 345 -45.25 -29.07 -8.14
N PRO A 346 -44.78 -29.09 -6.88
CA PRO A 346 -44.17 -27.93 -6.25
C PRO A 346 -42.93 -27.41 -7.01
N ALA A 347 -42.07 -28.28 -7.53
CA ALA A 347 -40.90 -27.86 -8.29
C ALA A 347 -41.31 -27.22 -9.62
N LEU A 348 -42.30 -27.81 -10.30
CA LEU A 348 -42.88 -27.22 -11.51
C LEU A 348 -43.52 -25.85 -11.25
N TYR A 349 -44.30 -25.71 -10.16
CA TYR A 349 -44.92 -24.44 -9.79
C TYR A 349 -43.88 -23.34 -9.54
N VAL A 350 -42.83 -23.65 -8.79
CA VAL A 350 -41.73 -22.69 -8.50
C VAL A 350 -40.96 -22.35 -9.77
N PHE A 351 -40.65 -23.34 -10.62
CA PHE A 351 -39.97 -23.13 -11.90
C PHE A 351 -40.77 -22.19 -12.81
N LEU A 352 -42.06 -22.48 -13.02
CA LEU A 352 -42.94 -21.66 -13.85
C LEU A 352 -43.11 -20.26 -13.27
N SER A 353 -43.28 -20.14 -11.96
CA SER A 353 -43.41 -18.83 -11.30
C SER A 353 -42.15 -17.98 -11.48
N ALA A 354 -40.96 -18.58 -11.36
CA ALA A 354 -39.69 -17.90 -11.55
C ALA A 354 -39.46 -17.47 -13.02
N GLU A 355 -39.81 -18.33 -13.98
CA GLU A 355 -39.81 -18.01 -15.42
C GLU A 355 -40.73 -16.82 -15.74
N MET A 356 -41.94 -16.83 -15.17
CA MET A 356 -42.99 -15.84 -15.46
C MET A 356 -42.75 -14.47 -14.82
N HIS A 357 -42.22 -14.44 -13.59
CA HIS A 357 -41.92 -13.19 -12.88
C HIS A 357 -41.05 -12.25 -13.72
N LEU A 358 -40.16 -12.83 -14.53
CA LEU A 358 -39.13 -12.10 -15.25
C LEU A 358 -39.56 -11.60 -16.62
N MET A 359 -40.69 -12.04 -17.15
CA MET A 359 -41.16 -11.60 -18.47
C MET A 359 -41.86 -10.22 -18.43
N ASP A 360 -42.08 -9.63 -17.24
CA ASP A 360 -42.72 -8.31 -16.98
C ASP A 360 -43.96 -7.99 -17.85
N GLU A 361 -44.68 -9.02 -18.32
CA GLU A 361 -45.91 -8.86 -19.09
C GLU A 361 -47.08 -8.67 -18.12
N LYS A 362 -47.31 -7.41 -17.71
CA LYS A 362 -48.27 -7.00 -16.67
C LYS A 362 -49.71 -7.52 -16.78
N LYS A 363 -50.14 -8.14 -17.89
CA LYS A 363 -51.54 -8.60 -18.07
C LYS A 363 -51.73 -9.91 -18.84
N SER A 364 -50.80 -10.36 -19.67
CA SER A 364 -50.87 -11.70 -20.28
C SER A 364 -49.57 -12.07 -20.99
N LEU A 365 -49.11 -13.31 -20.83
CA LEU A 365 -47.96 -13.81 -21.57
C LEU A 365 -48.24 -13.84 -23.09
N SER A 366 -47.31 -13.36 -23.90
CA SER A 366 -47.37 -13.54 -25.36
C SER A 366 -47.19 -15.01 -25.76
N PRO A 367 -47.64 -15.45 -26.95
CA PRO A 367 -47.36 -16.81 -27.44
C PRO A 367 -45.86 -17.14 -27.48
N SER A 368 -45.02 -16.18 -27.86
CA SER A 368 -43.56 -16.31 -27.83
C SER A 368 -43.01 -16.50 -26.42
N SER A 369 -43.57 -15.80 -25.43
CA SER A 369 -43.23 -15.96 -24.01
C SER A 369 -43.55 -17.38 -23.56
N ILE A 370 -44.74 -17.90 -23.87
CA ILE A 370 -45.14 -19.26 -23.50
C ILE A 370 -44.20 -20.29 -24.15
N ASP A 371 -43.86 -20.13 -25.42
CA ASP A 371 -42.95 -21.04 -26.13
C ASP A 371 -41.53 -20.99 -25.55
N ALA A 372 -41.07 -19.83 -25.09
CA ALA A 372 -39.79 -19.69 -24.39
C ALA A 372 -39.79 -20.44 -23.05
N ILE A 373 -40.84 -20.30 -22.22
CA ILE A 373 -40.97 -21.06 -20.96
C ILE A 373 -40.95 -22.57 -21.22
N ILE A 374 -41.65 -23.02 -22.27
CA ILE A 374 -41.67 -24.43 -22.67
C ILE A 374 -40.27 -24.90 -23.09
N SER A 375 -39.53 -24.06 -23.84
CA SER A 375 -38.14 -24.35 -24.22
C SER A 375 -37.23 -24.45 -23.00
N SER A 376 -37.32 -23.48 -22.07
CA SER A 376 -36.58 -23.49 -20.81
C SER A 376 -36.84 -24.78 -20.02
N TYR A 377 -38.12 -25.18 -19.88
CA TYR A 377 -38.51 -26.43 -19.25
C TYR A 377 -37.89 -27.66 -19.92
N LYS A 378 -38.00 -27.76 -21.26
CA LYS A 378 -37.44 -28.89 -22.02
C LYS A 378 -35.92 -28.97 -21.87
N GLN A 379 -35.22 -27.84 -21.86
CA GLN A 379 -33.78 -27.78 -21.62
C GLN A 379 -33.43 -28.20 -20.18
N ALA A 380 -34.20 -27.75 -19.19
CA ALA A 380 -34.00 -28.08 -17.78
C ALA A 380 -34.08 -29.60 -17.51
N LEU A 381 -34.96 -30.32 -18.21
CA LEU A 381 -35.08 -31.79 -18.08
C LEU A 381 -33.81 -32.56 -18.50
N HIS A 382 -32.93 -31.94 -19.27
CA HIS A 382 -31.69 -32.55 -19.77
C HIS A 382 -30.45 -32.12 -18.98
N LEU A 383 -30.59 -31.25 -17.99
CA LEU A 383 -29.45 -30.80 -17.18
C LEU A 383 -28.91 -31.93 -16.29
N PRO A 384 -27.58 -32.08 -16.16
CA PRO A 384 -27.00 -33.04 -15.23
C PRO A 384 -27.18 -32.58 -13.77
N SER A 385 -27.28 -33.51 -12.83
CA SER A 385 -27.31 -33.16 -11.40
C SER A 385 -25.91 -32.72 -10.95
N LEU A 386 -25.81 -31.57 -10.27
CA LEU A 386 -24.53 -31.01 -9.81
C LEU A 386 -24.35 -31.14 -8.30
N ASN A 387 -23.14 -31.49 -7.88
CA ASN A 387 -22.73 -31.31 -6.49
C ASN A 387 -22.37 -29.84 -6.20
N ALA A 388 -22.15 -29.51 -4.92
CA ALA A 388 -21.85 -28.14 -4.50
C ALA A 388 -20.64 -27.51 -5.22
N PHE A 389 -19.58 -28.28 -5.46
CA PHE A 389 -18.41 -27.81 -6.19
C PHE A 389 -18.72 -27.53 -7.67
N GLN A 390 -19.50 -28.41 -8.32
CA GLN A 390 -19.91 -28.23 -9.71
C GLN A 390 -20.88 -27.05 -9.88
N LEU A 391 -21.73 -26.76 -8.90
CA LEU A 391 -22.60 -25.58 -8.91
C LEU A 391 -21.80 -24.27 -8.94
N GLU A 392 -20.67 -24.20 -8.22
CA GLU A 392 -19.78 -23.03 -8.31
C GLU A 392 -19.14 -22.88 -9.69
N GLN A 393 -18.78 -24.00 -10.32
CA GLN A 393 -18.28 -23.98 -11.70
C GLN A 393 -19.36 -23.53 -12.68
N PHE A 394 -20.60 -23.99 -12.49
CA PHE A 394 -21.74 -23.54 -13.30
C PHE A 394 -21.99 -22.03 -13.18
N GLU A 395 -21.88 -21.45 -11.98
CA GLU A 395 -21.93 -20.00 -11.79
C GLU A 395 -20.82 -19.27 -12.54
N LEU A 396 -19.59 -19.78 -12.48
CA LEU A 396 -18.45 -19.24 -13.21
C LEU A 396 -18.71 -19.22 -14.72
N LEU A 397 -19.22 -20.32 -15.29
CA LEU A 397 -19.60 -20.37 -16.71
C LEU A 397 -20.72 -19.38 -17.05
N THR A 398 -21.70 -19.22 -16.15
CA THR A 398 -22.78 -18.25 -16.36
C THR A 398 -22.23 -16.83 -16.48
N TRP A 399 -21.30 -16.44 -15.60
CA TRP A 399 -20.61 -15.15 -15.69
C TRP A 399 -19.78 -15.01 -16.97
N LYS A 400 -19.06 -16.07 -17.38
CA LYS A 400 -18.28 -16.10 -18.62
C LYS A 400 -19.16 -15.85 -19.84
N MET A 401 -20.30 -16.53 -19.93
CA MET A 401 -21.21 -16.40 -21.06
C MET A 401 -21.90 -15.04 -21.11
N ILE A 402 -22.21 -14.44 -19.95
CA ILE A 402 -22.72 -13.06 -19.90
C ILE A 402 -21.68 -12.08 -20.44
N GLU A 403 -20.41 -12.26 -20.10
CA GLU A 403 -19.34 -11.42 -20.65
C GLU A 403 -19.15 -11.65 -22.16
N GLU A 404 -19.15 -12.88 -22.65
CA GLU A 404 -19.02 -13.18 -24.08
C GLU A 404 -20.16 -12.58 -24.92
N GLU A 405 -21.39 -12.67 -24.41
CA GLU A 405 -22.58 -12.16 -25.10
C GLU A 405 -22.74 -10.64 -25.00
N GLY A 406 -22.25 -10.04 -23.92
CA GLY A 406 -22.38 -8.62 -23.64
C GLY A 406 -21.16 -7.77 -23.99
N ASN A 407 -19.98 -8.39 -24.11
CA ASN A 407 -18.68 -7.74 -24.28
C ASN A 407 -18.46 -6.59 -23.27
N LEU A 408 -18.82 -6.79 -22.00
CA LEU A 408 -19.02 -5.72 -21.03
C LEU A 408 -17.69 -5.20 -20.49
N LEU A 409 -16.69 -6.07 -20.27
CA LEU A 409 -15.37 -5.66 -19.80
C LEU A 409 -14.67 -4.73 -20.79
N SER A 410 -14.95 -4.86 -22.09
CA SER A 410 -14.39 -3.96 -23.12
C SER A 410 -14.85 -2.50 -23.00
N HIS A 411 -15.94 -2.24 -22.28
CA HIS A 411 -16.45 -0.90 -22.01
C HIS A 411 -15.79 -0.24 -20.79
N ILE A 412 -15.00 -0.99 -20.02
CA ILE A 412 -14.28 -0.49 -18.86
C ILE A 412 -12.92 0.03 -19.34
N PRO A 413 -12.49 1.23 -18.90
CA PRO A 413 -11.15 1.73 -19.21
C PRO A 413 -10.06 0.71 -18.88
N THR A 414 -9.10 0.53 -19.80
CA THR A 414 -8.04 -0.49 -19.70
C THR A 414 -7.23 -0.37 -18.41
N GLU A 415 -6.98 0.85 -17.94
CA GLU A 415 -6.25 1.12 -16.71
C GLU A 415 -6.99 0.59 -15.47
N ILE A 416 -8.31 0.80 -15.42
CA ILE A 416 -9.17 0.30 -14.36
C ILE A 416 -9.26 -1.22 -14.44
N LEU A 417 -9.48 -1.77 -15.64
CA LEU A 417 -9.58 -3.21 -15.84
C LEU A 417 -8.29 -3.92 -15.40
N SER A 418 -7.13 -3.41 -15.82
CA SER A 418 -5.81 -3.94 -15.42
C SER A 418 -5.61 -3.90 -13.90
N LEU A 419 -6.05 -2.83 -13.25
CA LEU A 419 -6.01 -2.71 -11.80
C LEU A 419 -6.90 -3.75 -11.10
N LEU A 420 -8.14 -3.93 -11.57
CA LEU A 420 -9.06 -4.93 -11.01
C LEU A 420 -8.54 -6.35 -11.21
N GLU A 421 -8.04 -6.67 -12.42
CA GLU A 421 -7.42 -7.96 -12.72
C GLU A 421 -6.25 -8.27 -11.78
N ARG A 422 -5.36 -7.30 -11.57
CA ARG A 422 -4.21 -7.43 -10.67
C ARG A 422 -4.64 -7.75 -9.24
N GLU A 423 -5.59 -6.99 -8.69
CA GLU A 423 -6.03 -7.19 -7.30
C GLU A 423 -6.84 -8.48 -7.11
N VAL A 424 -7.65 -8.86 -8.09
CA VAL A 424 -8.31 -10.17 -8.12
C VAL A 424 -7.25 -11.28 -8.13
N GLY A 425 -6.22 -11.17 -8.96
CA GLY A 425 -5.10 -12.11 -8.99
C GLY A 425 -4.43 -12.26 -7.62
N HIS A 426 -4.13 -11.15 -6.93
CA HIS A 426 -3.56 -11.20 -5.58
C HIS A 426 -4.43 -11.98 -4.58
N ILE A 427 -5.75 -11.79 -4.64
CA ILE A 427 -6.69 -12.47 -3.75
C ILE A 427 -6.75 -13.96 -4.04
N VAL A 428 -6.76 -14.34 -5.33
CA VAL A 428 -6.71 -15.73 -5.77
C VAL A 428 -5.42 -16.41 -5.29
N ILE A 429 -4.28 -15.72 -5.41
CA ILE A 429 -2.97 -16.23 -4.96
C ILE A 429 -2.90 -16.43 -3.44
N ASP A 430 -3.49 -15.52 -2.67
CA ASP A 430 -3.52 -15.63 -1.21
C ASP A 430 -4.53 -16.66 -0.71
N HIS A 431 -5.56 -16.96 -1.53
CA HIS A 431 -6.66 -17.87 -1.18
C HIS A 431 -6.96 -18.94 -2.24
N PRO A 432 -5.97 -19.75 -2.68
CA PRO A 432 -6.09 -20.65 -3.84
C PRO A 432 -6.95 -21.90 -3.57
N LYS A 433 -7.62 -21.98 -2.42
CA LYS A 433 -8.52 -23.08 -2.04
C LYS A 433 -9.94 -22.60 -1.78
N GLN A 434 -10.20 -21.30 -1.89
CA GLN A 434 -11.51 -20.74 -1.62
C GLN A 434 -12.40 -20.80 -2.87
N SER A 435 -13.70 -20.78 -2.63
CA SER A 435 -14.70 -20.78 -3.69
C SER A 435 -14.74 -19.47 -4.46
N PHE A 436 -15.29 -19.53 -5.68
CA PHE A 436 -15.52 -18.37 -6.53
C PHE A 436 -16.19 -17.20 -5.76
N ARG A 437 -17.28 -17.47 -5.05
CA ARG A 437 -18.02 -16.45 -4.29
C ARG A 437 -17.20 -15.83 -3.15
N LEU A 438 -16.40 -16.64 -2.45
CA LEU A 438 -15.55 -16.13 -1.36
C LEU A 438 -14.44 -15.23 -1.90
N LEU A 439 -13.84 -15.59 -3.05
CA LEU A 439 -12.85 -14.75 -3.72
C LEU A 439 -13.44 -13.39 -4.12
N ILE A 440 -14.64 -13.38 -4.70
CA ILE A 440 -15.36 -12.12 -5.01
C ILE A 440 -15.66 -11.32 -3.74
N SER A 441 -16.07 -11.98 -2.64
CA SER A 441 -16.31 -11.31 -1.37
C SER A 441 -15.06 -10.62 -0.82
N HIS A 442 -13.90 -11.29 -0.86
CA HIS A 442 -12.63 -10.69 -0.45
C HIS A 442 -12.24 -9.49 -1.32
N ALA A 443 -12.46 -9.60 -2.64
CA ALA A 443 -12.19 -8.49 -3.57
C ALA A 443 -13.07 -7.28 -3.28
N LEU A 444 -14.36 -7.50 -3.08
CA LEU A 444 -15.30 -6.44 -2.70
C LEU A 444 -14.92 -5.80 -1.36
N GLN A 445 -14.51 -6.58 -0.36
CA GLN A 445 -14.07 -6.05 0.93
C GLN A 445 -12.80 -5.21 0.79
N PHE A 446 -11.83 -5.66 0.00
CA PHE A 446 -10.63 -4.90 -0.31
C PHE A 446 -10.98 -3.55 -0.95
N PHE A 447 -11.72 -3.56 -2.05
CA PHE A 447 -12.08 -2.33 -2.75
C PHE A 447 -12.96 -1.41 -1.90
N LYS A 448 -13.84 -1.95 -1.07
CA LYS A 448 -14.63 -1.15 -0.11
C LYS A 448 -13.72 -0.33 0.82
N LYS A 449 -12.62 -0.90 1.31
CA LYS A 449 -11.63 -0.19 2.15
C LYS A 449 -10.83 0.82 1.36
N VAL A 450 -10.37 0.45 0.16
CA VAL A 450 -9.61 1.33 -0.74
C VAL A 450 -10.41 2.58 -1.11
N MET A 451 -11.69 2.42 -1.44
CA MET A 451 -12.57 3.52 -1.82
C MET A 451 -12.90 4.49 -0.68
N GLN A 452 -12.64 4.11 0.57
CA GLN A 452 -12.76 5.00 1.74
C GLN A 452 -11.52 5.88 1.94
N GLN A 453 -10.45 5.64 1.18
CA GLN A 453 -9.20 6.36 1.33
C GLN A 453 -9.14 7.65 0.50
N ASP A 454 -8.35 8.59 1.01
CA ASP A 454 -7.99 9.84 0.35
C ASP A 454 -6.55 9.74 -0.19
N PHE A 455 -6.40 10.00 -1.49
CA PHE A 455 -5.13 9.84 -2.20
C PHE A 455 -4.53 11.19 -2.65
N GLU A 456 -4.87 12.29 -1.95
CA GLU A 456 -4.26 13.60 -2.16
C GLU A 456 -2.74 13.58 -1.91
N GLU A 457 -1.97 14.12 -2.88
CA GLU A 457 -0.51 14.08 -2.87
C GLU A 457 0.11 14.70 -1.62
N GLU A 458 -0.39 15.88 -1.22
CA GLU A 458 0.16 16.63 -0.09
C GLU A 458 0.10 15.83 1.22
N LYS A 459 -0.98 15.05 1.42
CA LYS A 459 -1.19 14.22 2.61
C LYS A 459 -0.38 12.93 2.56
N LEU A 460 -0.22 12.34 1.38
CA LEU A 460 0.49 11.07 1.20
C LEU A 460 2.01 11.22 1.18
N SER A 461 2.51 12.36 0.69
CA SER A 461 3.94 12.59 0.44
C SER A 461 4.81 12.25 1.64
N GLU A 462 4.48 12.77 2.83
CA GLU A 462 5.24 12.52 4.05
C GLU A 462 5.13 11.08 4.55
N LYS A 463 3.96 10.44 4.41
CA LYS A 463 3.80 9.02 4.76
C LYS A 463 4.66 8.13 3.86
N ILE A 464 4.62 8.37 2.55
CA ILE A 464 5.42 7.61 1.60
C ILE A 464 6.91 7.79 1.87
N ASP A 465 7.38 9.01 2.18
CA ASP A 465 8.79 9.26 2.49
C ASP A 465 9.32 8.39 3.64
N ILE A 466 8.50 8.16 4.67
CA ILE A 466 8.85 7.33 5.84
C ILE A 466 9.02 5.85 5.46
N TRP A 467 8.15 5.33 4.58
CA TRP A 467 8.24 3.95 4.12
C TRP A 467 9.37 3.74 3.12
N VAL A 468 9.52 4.68 2.19
CA VAL A 468 10.55 4.66 1.15
C VAL A 468 11.96 4.76 1.74
N ALA A 469 12.15 5.50 2.84
CA ALA A 469 13.43 5.58 3.55
C ALA A 469 13.97 4.21 4.03
N GLN A 470 13.10 3.20 4.12
CA GLN A 470 13.44 1.84 4.55
C GLN A 470 13.70 0.89 3.37
N ASN A 471 13.36 1.28 2.14
CA ASN A 471 13.37 0.43 0.95
C ASN A 471 12.74 -0.96 1.23
N ASP A 472 13.33 -2.06 0.78
CA ASP A 472 12.81 -3.42 1.03
C ASP A 472 13.12 -3.97 2.43
N MET A 473 13.94 -3.30 3.25
CA MET A 473 14.19 -3.72 4.64
C MET A 473 12.94 -3.66 5.51
N LEU A 474 11.94 -2.86 5.12
CA LEU A 474 10.65 -2.79 5.82
C LEU A 474 9.96 -4.16 5.93
N ILE A 475 10.29 -5.11 5.05
CA ILE A 475 9.68 -6.44 5.04
C ILE A 475 9.90 -7.21 6.34
N ARG A 476 10.97 -6.89 7.10
CA ARG A 476 11.19 -7.46 8.43
C ARG A 476 10.15 -7.01 9.46
N ASN A 477 9.52 -5.84 9.26
CA ASN A 477 8.50 -5.31 10.17
C ASN A 477 7.08 -5.81 9.86
N ILE A 478 6.89 -6.44 8.71
CA ILE A 478 5.58 -6.92 8.26
C ILE A 478 5.44 -8.37 8.66
N HIS A 479 4.20 -8.77 8.99
CA HIS A 479 3.87 -10.15 9.30
C HIS A 479 2.89 -10.65 8.25
N PHE A 480 3.23 -11.76 7.60
CA PHE A 480 2.29 -12.50 6.76
C PHE A 480 1.55 -13.53 7.60
N ASP A 481 0.36 -13.94 7.15
CA ASP A 481 -0.34 -15.07 7.77
C ASP A 481 0.52 -16.34 7.65
N PRO A 482 0.99 -16.93 8.76
CA PRO A 482 1.80 -18.15 8.73
C PRO A 482 1.02 -19.34 8.15
N ASN A 483 -0.31 -19.23 8.03
CA ASN A 483 -1.16 -20.24 7.42
C ASN A 483 -1.35 -20.11 5.91
N SER A 484 -0.80 -19.06 5.28
CA SER A 484 -0.85 -18.90 3.82
C SER A 484 -0.32 -20.15 3.12
N PRO A 485 -1.07 -20.74 2.17
CA PRO A 485 -0.63 -21.92 1.42
C PRO A 485 0.71 -21.71 0.71
N LEU A 486 0.92 -20.50 0.16
CA LEU A 486 2.11 -20.18 -0.61
C LEU A 486 3.35 -20.02 0.28
N LEU A 487 3.21 -19.40 1.45
CA LEU A 487 4.29 -19.31 2.43
C LEU A 487 4.70 -20.70 2.95
N LYS A 488 3.73 -21.55 3.28
CA LYS A 488 3.98 -22.95 3.68
C LYS A 488 4.72 -23.73 2.59
N LEU A 489 4.33 -23.56 1.33
CA LEU A 489 4.98 -24.21 0.19
C LEU A 489 6.43 -23.75 0.02
N LEU A 490 6.67 -22.45 0.18
CA LEU A 490 8.01 -21.85 0.12
C LEU A 490 8.91 -22.40 1.23
N GLU A 491 8.43 -22.41 2.47
CA GLU A 491 9.16 -22.96 3.62
C GLU A 491 9.47 -24.45 3.45
N HIS A 492 8.49 -25.23 2.97
CA HIS A 492 8.67 -26.65 2.72
C HIS A 492 9.72 -26.89 1.62
N THR A 493 9.64 -26.15 0.53
CA THR A 493 10.60 -26.22 -0.58
C THR A 493 12.01 -25.84 -0.11
N TRP A 494 12.12 -24.81 0.73
CA TRP A 494 13.37 -24.42 1.34
C TRP A 494 13.96 -25.54 2.23
N ARG A 495 13.16 -26.11 3.15
CA ARG A 495 13.62 -27.17 4.07
C ARG A 495 14.04 -28.44 3.35
N GLY A 496 13.36 -28.79 2.27
CA GLY A 496 13.66 -29.96 1.43
C GLY A 496 14.81 -29.75 0.44
N SER A 497 15.30 -28.52 0.25
CA SER A 497 16.41 -28.26 -0.67
C SER A 497 17.74 -28.69 -0.05
N PRO A 498 18.55 -29.54 -0.72
CA PRO A 498 19.90 -29.89 -0.27
C PRO A 498 20.87 -28.69 -0.27
N ARG A 499 20.46 -27.53 -0.81
CA ARG A 499 21.25 -26.31 -1.00
C ARG A 499 21.53 -25.49 0.27
N LYS A 500 21.40 -26.07 1.46
CA LYS A 500 21.63 -25.36 2.73
C LYS A 500 23.05 -24.78 2.90
N LYS A 501 24.01 -25.07 2.00
CA LYS A 501 25.42 -24.70 2.21
C LYS A 501 26.19 -24.11 1.03
N GLU A 502 25.78 -24.27 -0.24
CA GLU A 502 26.63 -23.85 -1.37
C GLU A 502 25.80 -23.22 -2.50
N ALA A 503 25.98 -21.91 -2.69
CA ALA A 503 25.39 -21.04 -3.71
C ALA A 503 23.84 -20.95 -3.73
N LEU A 504 23.33 -20.02 -2.92
CA LEU A 504 21.94 -19.58 -2.90
C LEU A 504 21.62 -18.82 -4.21
N ASP A 505 20.85 -19.43 -5.11
CA ASP A 505 20.34 -18.77 -6.31
C ASP A 505 18.87 -18.35 -6.10
N HIS A 506 18.68 -17.05 -5.90
CA HIS A 506 17.36 -16.46 -5.64
C HIS A 506 16.35 -16.72 -6.76
N GLU A 507 16.73 -16.49 -8.03
CA GLU A 507 15.84 -16.65 -9.17
C GLU A 507 15.45 -18.11 -9.37
N ARG A 508 16.44 -19.01 -9.31
CA ARG A 508 16.18 -20.45 -9.47
C ARG A 508 15.31 -21.00 -8.34
N PHE A 509 15.45 -20.49 -7.13
CA PHE A 509 14.60 -20.88 -6.00
C PHE A 509 13.15 -20.41 -6.21
N VAL A 510 12.95 -19.14 -6.59
CA VAL A 510 11.61 -18.61 -6.88
C VAL A 510 10.94 -19.39 -8.01
N GLU A 511 11.68 -19.72 -9.08
CA GLU A 511 11.18 -20.53 -10.19
C GLU A 511 10.78 -21.95 -9.73
N GLU A 512 11.59 -22.60 -8.89
CA GLU A 512 11.23 -23.91 -8.32
C GLU A 512 9.94 -23.86 -7.49
N VAL A 513 9.77 -22.81 -6.68
CA VAL A 513 8.55 -22.63 -5.88
C VAL A 513 7.35 -22.31 -6.78
N LYS A 514 7.55 -21.53 -7.85
CA LYS A 514 6.52 -21.20 -8.86
C LYS A 514 5.98 -22.47 -9.52
N GLU A 515 6.86 -23.33 -10.04
CA GLU A 515 6.45 -24.59 -10.68
C GLU A 515 5.67 -25.50 -9.72
N LYS A 516 6.13 -25.60 -8.46
CA LYS A 516 5.39 -26.36 -7.42
C LYS A 516 4.05 -25.72 -7.07
N ALA A 517 3.96 -24.39 -7.08
CA ALA A 517 2.73 -23.66 -6.78
C ALA A 517 1.70 -23.90 -7.89
N LEU A 518 2.09 -23.77 -9.15
CA LEU A 518 1.23 -24.02 -10.31
C LEU A 518 0.78 -25.48 -10.39
N ALA A 519 1.67 -26.43 -10.07
CA ALA A 519 1.31 -27.85 -9.98
C ALA A 519 0.31 -28.15 -8.83
N SER A 520 0.45 -27.46 -7.69
CA SER A 520 -0.43 -27.65 -6.53
C SER A 520 -1.76 -26.90 -6.66
N PHE A 521 -1.76 -25.78 -7.39
CA PHE A 521 -2.89 -24.88 -7.55
C PHE A 521 -3.02 -24.43 -9.02
N PRO A 522 -3.56 -25.28 -9.91
CA PRO A 522 -3.66 -24.96 -11.34
C PRO A 522 -4.44 -23.68 -11.64
N LEU A 523 -5.39 -23.28 -10.79
CA LEU A 523 -6.13 -22.03 -10.93
C LEU A 523 -5.25 -20.76 -10.89
N LEU A 524 -3.97 -20.88 -10.51
CA LEU A 524 -3.02 -19.77 -10.50
C LEU A 524 -2.36 -19.51 -11.87
N TYR A 525 -2.50 -20.42 -12.84
CA TYR A 525 -1.92 -20.25 -14.19
C TYR A 525 -2.27 -18.91 -14.87
N PRO A 526 -3.54 -18.45 -14.85
CA PRO A 526 -3.91 -17.16 -15.45
C PRO A 526 -3.28 -15.94 -14.77
N PHE A 527 -2.68 -16.12 -13.59
CA PHE A 527 -2.11 -15.08 -12.73
C PHE A 527 -0.61 -15.29 -12.48
N GLU A 528 0.10 -15.94 -13.42
CA GLU A 528 1.52 -16.29 -13.25
C GLU A 528 2.40 -15.06 -12.97
N GLU A 529 2.15 -13.92 -13.62
CA GLU A 529 2.94 -12.70 -13.41
C GLU A 529 2.77 -12.17 -11.96
N GLU A 530 1.54 -12.13 -11.46
CA GLU A 530 1.22 -11.74 -10.09
C GLU A 530 1.77 -12.75 -9.07
N LEU A 531 1.74 -14.04 -9.41
CA LEU A 531 2.29 -15.12 -8.60
C LEU A 531 3.80 -14.94 -8.42
N VAL A 532 4.54 -14.68 -9.49
CA VAL A 532 5.99 -14.44 -9.42
C VAL A 532 6.31 -13.24 -8.53
N LYS A 533 5.58 -12.12 -8.69
CA LYS A 533 5.74 -10.95 -7.81
C LYS A 533 5.50 -11.32 -6.34
N ARG A 534 4.41 -12.05 -6.06
CA ARG A 534 4.06 -12.49 -4.71
C ARG A 534 5.11 -13.42 -4.11
N LEU A 535 5.64 -14.35 -4.90
CA LEU A 535 6.71 -15.26 -4.48
C LEU A 535 7.99 -14.52 -4.12
N TRP A 536 8.38 -13.49 -4.88
CA TRP A 536 9.52 -12.64 -4.52
C TRP A 536 9.32 -11.93 -3.19
N ILE A 537 8.13 -11.40 -2.93
CA ILE A 537 7.78 -10.78 -1.64
C ILE A 537 7.93 -11.81 -0.51
N LEU A 538 7.29 -12.97 -0.64
CA LEU A 538 7.33 -14.02 0.39
C LEU A 538 8.73 -14.58 0.59
N TYR A 539 9.52 -14.68 -0.47
CA TYR A 539 10.90 -15.15 -0.39
C TYR A 539 11.80 -14.14 0.33
N LYS A 540 11.69 -12.85 0.01
CA LYS A 540 12.37 -11.80 0.79
C LYS A 540 11.91 -11.82 2.24
N TYR A 541 10.61 -11.98 2.51
CA TYR A 541 10.12 -12.11 3.87
C TYR A 541 10.80 -13.26 4.61
N HIS A 542 10.82 -14.45 3.99
CA HIS A 542 11.50 -15.61 4.56
C HIS A 542 13.01 -15.37 4.76
N TRP A 543 13.67 -14.66 3.83
CA TRP A 543 15.08 -14.27 3.95
C TRP A 543 15.34 -13.43 5.20
N TYR A 544 14.52 -12.40 5.42
CA TYR A 544 14.68 -11.44 6.52
C TYR A 544 14.25 -11.98 7.89
N HIS A 545 13.49 -13.08 7.95
CA HIS A 545 12.99 -13.64 9.21
C HIS A 545 13.59 -14.99 9.58
N ALA A 546 13.82 -15.88 8.61
CA ALA A 546 14.15 -17.28 8.89
C ALA A 546 15.53 -17.74 8.36
N LEU A 547 16.04 -17.12 7.29
CA LEU A 547 17.25 -17.64 6.60
C LEU A 547 18.56 -17.06 7.11
N THR A 548 18.50 -15.89 7.73
CA THR A 548 19.68 -15.17 8.20
C THR A 548 19.74 -15.18 9.73
N ASP A 549 20.96 -15.13 10.26
CA ASP A 549 21.26 -15.22 11.70
C ASP A 549 20.36 -14.29 12.52
N GLU A 550 19.69 -14.82 13.55
CA GLU A 550 18.81 -14.07 14.46
C GLU A 550 19.50 -12.82 15.04
N THR A 551 20.83 -12.86 15.17
CA THR A 551 21.64 -11.73 15.65
C THR A 551 21.91 -10.65 14.59
N SER A 552 21.62 -10.91 13.31
CA SER A 552 21.76 -9.94 12.23
C SER A 552 20.61 -8.91 12.23
N SER A 553 21.00 -7.65 12.15
CA SER A 553 20.16 -6.49 11.86
C SER A 553 19.52 -6.58 10.47
N SER A 554 18.47 -5.80 10.20
CA SER A 554 17.82 -5.79 8.88
C SER A 554 18.79 -5.33 7.79
N TYR A 555 19.65 -4.37 8.14
CA TYR A 555 20.66 -3.86 7.22
C TYR A 555 21.73 -4.88 6.85
N GLU A 556 22.22 -5.68 7.81
CA GLU A 556 23.16 -6.78 7.50
C GLU A 556 22.49 -7.81 6.56
N ARG A 557 21.21 -8.12 6.77
CA ARG A 557 20.42 -9.03 5.91
C ARG A 557 20.21 -8.46 4.50
N PHE A 558 20.01 -7.15 4.38
CA PHE A 558 19.94 -6.42 3.12
C PHE A 558 21.26 -6.51 2.33
N LEU A 559 22.40 -6.26 3.00
CA LEU A 559 23.72 -6.36 2.38
C LEU A 559 23.99 -7.80 1.92
N ALA A 560 23.66 -8.79 2.74
CA ALA A 560 23.82 -10.19 2.40
C ALA A 560 23.00 -10.60 1.16
N TRP A 561 21.74 -10.15 1.06
CA TRP A 561 20.90 -10.38 -0.13
C TRP A 561 21.55 -9.84 -1.41
N HIS A 562 21.99 -8.58 -1.38
CA HIS A 562 22.60 -7.94 -2.55
C HIS A 562 23.99 -8.51 -2.88
N ARG A 563 24.73 -8.96 -1.86
CA ARG A 563 26.02 -9.63 -2.05
C ARG A 563 25.87 -10.92 -2.86
N VAL A 564 24.86 -11.73 -2.55
CA VAL A 564 24.54 -12.96 -3.31
C VAL A 564 24.24 -12.64 -4.78
N LEU A 565 23.41 -11.62 -5.04
CA LEU A 565 23.10 -11.19 -6.41
C LEU A 565 24.33 -10.72 -7.20
N LEU A 566 25.18 -9.91 -6.58
CA LEU A 566 26.39 -9.40 -7.22
C LEU A 566 27.40 -10.50 -7.48
N GLN A 567 27.63 -11.40 -6.52
CA GLN A 567 28.54 -12.55 -6.69
C GLN A 567 28.07 -13.47 -7.82
N ARG A 568 26.76 -13.64 -8.00
CA ARG A 568 26.22 -14.45 -9.11
C ARG A 568 26.41 -13.78 -10.47
N ARG A 569 26.15 -12.47 -10.56
CA ARG A 569 26.32 -11.71 -11.82
C ARG A 569 27.78 -11.52 -12.19
N HIS A 570 28.66 -11.52 -11.18
CA HIS A 570 30.08 -11.23 -11.31
C HIS A 570 30.92 -12.17 -10.41
N PRO A 571 31.01 -13.47 -10.77
CA PRO A 571 31.68 -14.48 -9.93
C PRO A 571 33.18 -14.21 -9.75
N ASP A 572 33.82 -13.58 -10.73
CA ASP A 572 35.26 -13.31 -10.74
C ASP A 572 35.64 -11.99 -10.05
N TRP A 573 34.68 -11.25 -9.47
CA TRP A 573 34.99 -9.97 -8.84
C TRP A 573 35.77 -10.16 -7.53
N PRO A 574 36.86 -9.38 -7.33
CA PRO A 574 37.56 -9.37 -6.06
C PRO A 574 36.68 -8.78 -4.95
N LYS A 575 36.94 -9.17 -3.70
CA LYS A 575 36.15 -8.74 -2.52
C LYS A 575 36.05 -7.22 -2.39
N ASP A 576 37.13 -6.49 -2.68
CA ASP A 576 37.16 -5.03 -2.55
C ASP A 576 36.19 -4.36 -3.53
N ARG A 577 36.15 -4.82 -4.79
CA ARG A 577 35.22 -4.32 -5.80
C ARG A 577 33.77 -4.64 -5.44
N LEU A 578 33.53 -5.81 -4.86
CA LEU A 578 32.21 -6.21 -4.37
C LEU A 578 31.75 -5.29 -3.22
N SER A 579 32.64 -5.00 -2.26
CA SER A 579 32.37 -4.10 -1.13
C SER A 579 32.09 -2.66 -1.60
N GLU A 580 32.90 -2.13 -2.53
CA GLU A 580 32.69 -0.79 -3.09
C GLU A 580 31.36 -0.68 -3.87
N THR A 581 31.01 -1.72 -4.62
CA THR A 581 29.72 -1.77 -5.34
C THR A 581 28.55 -1.87 -4.39
N LEU A 582 28.66 -2.68 -3.32
CA LEU A 582 27.65 -2.77 -2.26
C LEU A 582 27.47 -1.43 -1.54
N LYS A 583 28.56 -0.72 -1.27
CA LYS A 583 28.51 0.63 -0.69
C LYS A 583 27.75 1.60 -1.59
N THR A 584 28.11 1.63 -2.88
CA THR A 584 27.45 2.50 -3.87
C THR A 584 25.95 2.20 -3.96
N LEU A 585 25.59 0.91 -3.99
CA LEU A 585 24.20 0.46 -4.00
C LEU A 585 23.47 0.84 -2.71
N SER A 586 24.09 0.65 -1.55
CA SER A 586 23.53 1.06 -0.26
C SER A 586 23.31 2.57 -0.19
N ASP A 587 24.28 3.37 -0.63
CA ASP A 587 24.18 4.84 -0.62
C ASP A 587 23.09 5.37 -1.56
N GLN A 588 22.78 4.62 -2.63
CA GLN A 588 21.70 4.91 -3.56
C GLN A 588 20.33 4.50 -3.01
N LEU A 589 20.18 3.28 -2.50
CA LEU A 589 18.89 2.71 -2.09
C LEU A 589 18.47 3.11 -0.68
N LEU A 590 19.45 3.34 0.19
CA LEU A 590 19.29 3.60 1.62
C LEU A 590 20.09 4.83 2.04
N PRO A 591 19.78 6.02 1.50
CA PRO A 591 20.64 7.20 1.66
C PRO A 591 20.86 7.62 3.11
N PHE A 592 19.93 7.33 4.01
CA PHE A 592 20.07 7.69 5.43
C PHE A 592 20.81 6.66 6.27
N VAL A 593 21.03 5.44 5.74
CA VAL A 593 21.72 4.37 6.46
C VAL A 593 23.22 4.55 6.29
N PRO A 594 24.01 4.56 7.37
CA PRO A 594 25.46 4.57 7.24
C PRO A 594 25.97 3.21 6.77
N PHE A 595 26.85 3.21 5.77
CA PHE A 595 27.47 1.97 5.31
C PHE A 595 28.40 1.38 6.38
N SER A 596 28.16 0.13 6.72
CA SER A 596 29.03 -0.69 7.57
C SER A 596 29.16 -2.07 6.95
N ASP A 597 30.31 -2.36 6.34
CA ASP A 597 30.55 -3.70 5.84
C ASP A 597 30.84 -4.62 7.02
N ALA A 598 29.88 -5.51 7.34
CA ALA A 598 30.19 -6.69 8.14
C ALA A 598 30.96 -7.64 7.20
N GLY A 599 32.28 -7.70 7.42
CA GLY A 599 33.23 -8.48 6.62
C GLY A 599 32.89 -9.95 6.48
#